data_AF-A0A091KW90-F1
#
_entry.id   AF-A0A091KW90-F1
#
_cell.length_a   1.000
_cell.length_b   1.000
_cell.length_c   1.000
_cell.angle_alpha   90.00
_cell.angle_beta   90.00
_cell.angle_gamma   90.00
#
_symmetry.space_group_name_H-M   'P 1'
#
loop_
_entity.id
_entity.type
_entity.pdbx_description
1 polymer ?
#
loop_
_entity_poly.entity_id
_entity_poly.type
_entity_poly.pdbx_seq_one_letter_code
_entity_poly.pdbx_strand_id
1 'polypeptide(L)'
;GRFTYLKECSSKSDAECTCKEGYRCSGNGWAPRSCSVGQEHTVNGCQTCRYGTFNDQPNGSCKNWTKCSANQILVLGTAAKDVICKYASDNSTLVTTLPTT
;
A
#
# COMPACT_ATOMS: atom_id res chain seq x y z
N GLY A 1 18.58 -2.22 12.69
CA GLY A 1 17.87 -3.51 12.83
C GLY A 1 16.38 -3.29 13.04
N ARG A 2 15.54 -4.19 12.49
CA ARG A 2 14.05 -4.16 12.53
C ARG A 2 13.44 -4.82 13.77
N PHE A 3 14.29 -5.40 14.61
CA PHE A 3 13.95 -6.01 15.88
C PHE A 3 14.56 -5.23 17.04
N THR A 4 13.96 -5.40 18.20
CA THR A 4 14.52 -5.03 19.50
C THR A 4 14.51 -6.24 20.43
N TYR A 5 15.46 -6.31 21.35
CA TYR A 5 15.46 -7.38 22.35
C TYR A 5 14.28 -7.17 23.29
N LEU A 6 13.44 -8.20 23.39
CA LEU A 6 12.49 -8.34 24.48
C LEU A 6 13.20 -8.95 25.69
N LYS A 7 14.15 -9.87 25.43
CA LYS A 7 15.01 -10.50 26.43
C LYS A 7 16.41 -10.69 25.85
N GLU A 8 17.41 -10.28 26.60
CA GLU A 8 18.81 -10.50 26.21
C GLU A 8 19.23 -11.97 26.35
N CYS A 9 20.23 -12.36 25.57
CA CYS A 9 20.80 -13.70 25.65
C CYS A 9 21.51 -13.87 27.00
N SER A 10 21.37 -15.04 27.62
CA SER A 10 22.13 -15.42 28.81
C SER A 10 22.70 -16.83 28.65
N SER A 11 23.62 -17.23 29.54
CA SER A 11 24.18 -18.59 29.55
C SER A 11 23.14 -19.70 29.81
N LYS A 12 21.91 -19.34 30.21
CA LYS A 12 20.81 -20.26 30.52
C LYS A 12 19.58 -20.08 29.64
N SER A 13 19.56 -19.08 28.76
CA SER A 13 18.38 -18.78 27.95
C SER A 13 18.72 -18.04 26.67
N ASP A 14 18.07 -18.43 25.58
CA ASP A 14 18.16 -17.72 24.31
C ASP A 14 17.57 -16.31 24.40
N ALA A 15 18.02 -15.45 23.49
CA ALA A 15 17.48 -14.11 23.33
C ALA A 15 16.09 -14.16 22.68
N GLU A 16 15.17 -13.33 23.17
CA GLU A 16 13.85 -13.16 22.58
C GLU A 16 13.77 -11.79 21.91
N CYS A 17 13.27 -11.77 20.68
CA CYS A 17 13.18 -10.56 19.87
C CYS A 17 11.72 -10.15 19.68
N THR A 18 11.47 -8.84 19.68
CA THR A 18 10.19 -8.28 19.28
C THR A 18 10.37 -7.25 18.16
N CYS A 19 9.29 -6.96 17.44
CA CYS A 19 9.30 -5.98 16.37
C CYS A 19 9.37 -4.57 16.94
N LYS A 20 10.19 -3.70 16.33
CA LYS A 20 10.16 -2.27 16.66
C LYS A 20 8.79 -1.66 16.35
N GLU A 21 8.48 -0.56 17.02
CA GLU A 21 7.28 0.22 16.74
C GLU A 21 7.21 0.60 15.24
N GLY A 22 6.03 0.51 14.66
CA GLY A 22 5.83 0.62 13.20
C GLY A 22 5.96 -0.69 12.43
N TYR A 23 6.34 -1.80 13.09
CA TYR A 23 6.37 -3.15 12.51
C TYR A 23 5.45 -4.12 13.29
N ARG A 24 4.82 -5.03 12.55
CA ARG A 24 4.03 -6.15 13.02
C ARG A 24 4.82 -7.45 12.80
N CYS A 25 5.03 -8.17 13.89
CA CYS A 25 5.62 -9.51 13.84
C CYS A 25 4.54 -10.50 13.39
N SER A 26 4.78 -11.21 12.29
CA SER A 26 3.92 -12.30 11.82
C SER A 26 4.79 -13.55 11.66
N GLY A 27 4.72 -14.46 12.64
CA GLY A 27 5.47 -15.72 12.62
C GLY A 27 6.99 -15.51 12.52
N ASN A 28 7.57 -16.02 11.43
CA ASN A 28 8.99 -15.94 11.08
C ASN A 28 9.39 -14.66 10.31
N GLY A 29 8.45 -13.72 10.12
CA GLY A 29 8.66 -12.48 9.36
C GLY A 29 8.23 -11.21 10.11
N TRP A 30 8.58 -10.08 9.51
CA TRP A 30 8.24 -8.73 9.97
C TRP A 30 7.57 -8.01 8.81
N ALA A 31 6.34 -7.58 9.03
CA ALA A 31 5.64 -6.68 8.13
C ALA A 31 5.59 -5.30 8.76
N PRO A 32 5.64 -4.20 8.02
CA PRO A 32 5.27 -2.90 8.54
C PRO A 32 3.82 -2.93 9.05
N ARG A 33 3.53 -2.18 10.12
CA ARG A 33 2.16 -2.06 10.66
C ARG A 33 1.24 -1.38 9.65
N SER A 34 1.78 -0.41 8.94
CA SER A 34 1.04 0.31 7.92
C SER A 34 1.93 0.85 6.81
N CYS A 35 1.39 0.91 5.60
CA CYS A 35 1.99 1.56 4.45
C CYS A 35 1.26 2.86 4.15
N SER A 36 2.04 3.88 3.77
CA SER A 36 1.52 5.19 3.42
C SER A 36 0.84 5.18 2.05
N VAL A 37 0.16 6.28 1.73
CA VAL A 37 -0.35 6.54 0.38
C VAL A 37 0.79 6.40 -0.63
N GLY A 38 0.50 5.73 -1.74
CA GLY A 38 1.44 5.39 -2.80
C GLY A 38 2.38 4.22 -2.50
N GLN A 39 2.09 3.47 -1.45
CA GLN A 39 2.80 2.23 -1.12
C GLN A 39 1.82 1.08 -0.91
N GLU A 40 2.28 -0.15 -1.13
CA GLU A 40 1.54 -1.37 -0.84
C GLU A 40 2.34 -2.30 0.08
N HIS A 41 1.62 -3.18 0.78
CA HIS A 41 2.24 -4.23 1.59
C HIS A 41 2.82 -5.33 0.70
N THR A 42 4.07 -5.67 0.94
CA THR A 42 4.75 -6.82 0.35
C THR A 42 5.36 -7.71 1.44
N VAL A 43 5.85 -8.89 1.06
CA VAL A 43 6.58 -9.80 1.97
C VAL A 43 7.79 -9.11 2.63
N ASN A 44 8.41 -8.15 1.95
CA ASN A 44 9.58 -7.42 2.44
C ASN A 44 9.23 -6.08 3.12
N GLY A 45 7.94 -5.74 3.15
CA GLY A 45 7.41 -4.52 3.74
C GLY A 45 6.75 -3.57 2.74
N CYS A 46 6.75 -2.27 3.04
CA CYS A 46 6.07 -1.29 2.20
C CYS A 46 6.90 -1.02 0.96
N GLN A 47 6.30 -1.26 -0.20
CA GLN A 47 6.92 -0.96 -1.48
C GLN A 47 6.15 0.17 -2.15
N THR A 48 6.86 1.15 -2.70
CA THR A 48 6.23 2.19 -3.54
C THR A 48 5.57 1.56 -4.77
N CYS A 49 4.42 2.11 -5.16
CA CYS A 49 3.73 1.68 -6.38
C CYS A 49 4.63 1.83 -7.61
N ARG A 50 4.60 0.81 -8.47
CA ARG A 50 5.36 0.80 -9.72
C ARG A 50 4.81 1.83 -10.69
N TYR A 51 5.62 2.25 -11.63
CA TYR A 51 5.15 3.12 -12.70
C TYR A 51 3.98 2.49 -13.44
N GLY A 52 2.92 3.26 -13.70
CA GLY A 52 1.66 2.74 -14.24
C GLY A 52 0.63 2.33 -13.17
N THR A 53 0.98 2.39 -11.88
CA THR A 53 0.06 2.10 -10.77
C THR A 53 0.06 3.21 -9.72
N PHE A 54 -1.02 3.25 -8.94
CA PHE A 54 -1.19 4.17 -7.82
C PHE A 54 -1.91 3.51 -6.64
N ASN A 55 -1.72 4.07 -5.45
CA ASN A 55 -2.54 3.76 -4.28
C ASN A 55 -2.86 5.07 -3.56
N ASP A 56 -4.13 5.45 -3.53
CA ASP A 56 -4.64 6.68 -2.90
C ASP A 56 -5.02 6.51 -1.42
N GLN A 57 -4.91 5.29 -0.87
CA GLN A 57 -5.33 4.96 0.49
C GLN A 57 -4.16 4.41 1.33
N PRO A 58 -4.08 4.75 2.63
CA PRO A 58 -3.15 4.08 3.52
C PRO A 58 -3.51 2.59 3.62
N ASN A 59 -2.50 1.73 3.66
CA ASN A 59 -2.66 0.26 3.65
C ASN A 59 -3.41 -0.32 2.44
N GLY A 60 -3.64 0.48 1.40
CA GLY A 60 -4.18 -0.01 0.14
C GLY A 60 -3.17 -0.83 -0.66
N SER A 61 -3.66 -1.38 -1.77
CA SER A 61 -2.85 -2.03 -2.79
C SER A 61 -2.69 -1.13 -4.00
N CYS A 62 -1.58 -1.26 -4.72
CA CYS A 62 -1.36 -0.48 -5.94
C CYS A 62 -2.29 -0.98 -7.05
N LYS A 63 -3.08 -0.07 -7.61
CA LYS A 63 -4.02 -0.30 -8.72
C LYS A 63 -3.48 0.35 -9.99
N ASN A 64 -3.80 -0.21 -11.14
CA ASN A 64 -3.39 0.39 -12.43
C ASN A 64 -4.00 1.79 -12.60
N TRP A 65 -3.26 2.67 -13.24
CA TRP A 65 -3.79 3.97 -13.66
C TRP A 65 -4.95 3.81 -14.63
N THR A 66 -5.89 4.74 -14.55
CA THR A 66 -6.95 4.90 -15.55
C THR A 66 -6.34 5.19 -16.91
N LYS A 67 -6.78 4.43 -17.93
CA LYS A 67 -6.34 4.63 -19.32
C LYS A 67 -7.20 5.72 -19.96
N CYS A 68 -6.60 6.88 -20.21
CA CYS A 68 -7.20 7.90 -21.08
C CYS A 68 -6.96 7.56 -22.55
N SER A 69 -7.86 8.01 -23.43
CA SER A 69 -7.60 7.99 -24.88
C SER A 69 -6.40 8.89 -25.23
N ALA A 70 -5.77 8.64 -26.38
CA ALA A 70 -4.59 9.38 -26.82
C ALA A 70 -4.80 10.91 -26.73
N ASN A 71 -3.84 11.63 -26.13
CA ASN A 71 -3.84 13.08 -25.91
C ASN A 71 -4.95 13.63 -24.98
N GLN A 72 -5.66 12.76 -24.26
CA GLN A 72 -6.70 13.16 -23.30
C GLN A 72 -6.22 13.14 -21.83
N ILE A 73 -4.92 13.03 -21.56
CA ILE A 73 -4.39 13.17 -20.20
C ILE A 73 -4.35 14.66 -19.83
N LEU A 74 -5.01 15.02 -18.72
CA LEU A 74 -4.94 16.36 -18.12
C LEU A 74 -3.85 16.41 -17.05
N VAL A 75 -3.81 15.41 -16.18
CA VAL A 75 -2.82 15.29 -15.10
C VAL A 75 -2.24 13.88 -15.13
N LEU A 76 -0.91 13.78 -15.14
CA LEU A 76 -0.22 12.50 -15.06
C LEU A 76 -0.45 11.84 -13.69
N GLY A 77 -0.59 10.53 -13.72
CA GLY A 77 -0.65 9.73 -12.51
C GLY A 77 0.69 9.73 -11.76
N THR A 78 0.61 9.43 -10.48
CA THR A 78 1.77 9.25 -9.60
C THR A 78 1.58 7.95 -8.81
N ALA A 79 2.57 7.58 -8.00
CA ALA A 79 2.39 6.46 -7.07
C ALA A 79 1.20 6.69 -6.11
N ALA A 80 0.86 7.95 -5.78
CA ALA A 80 -0.17 8.28 -4.80
C ALA A 80 -1.54 8.63 -5.42
N LYS A 81 -1.61 8.92 -6.72
CA LYS A 81 -2.81 9.43 -7.39
C LYS A 81 -2.95 8.87 -8.78
N ASP A 82 -4.19 8.66 -9.19
CA ASP A 82 -4.51 8.25 -10.55
C ASP A 82 -4.26 9.36 -11.58
N VAL A 83 -4.21 8.97 -12.85
CA VAL A 83 -4.27 9.86 -14.01
C VAL A 83 -5.65 10.53 -14.06
N ILE A 84 -5.68 11.84 -14.37
CA ILE A 84 -6.93 12.57 -14.62
C ILE A 84 -7.08 12.78 -16.13
N CYS A 85 -8.17 12.31 -16.71
CA CYS A 85 -8.49 12.52 -18.12
C CYS A 85 -9.28 13.84 -18.33
N LYS A 86 -9.09 14.49 -19.49
CA LYS A 86 -9.79 15.75 -19.87
C LYS A 86 -11.31 15.58 -19.95
N TYR A 87 -11.74 14.44 -20.48
CA TYR A 87 -13.12 14.00 -20.43
C TYR A 87 -13.10 12.78 -19.52
N ALA A 88 -13.94 12.76 -18.48
CA ALA A 88 -14.17 11.52 -17.74
C ALA A 88 -14.59 10.51 -18.81
N SER A 89 -13.78 9.47 -19.04
CA SER A 89 -14.24 8.42 -19.93
C SER A 89 -15.55 7.94 -19.31
N ASP A 90 -16.62 7.92 -20.11
CA ASP A 90 -17.95 7.43 -19.72
C ASP A 90 -17.91 5.93 -19.43
N ASN A 91 -17.08 5.52 -18.48
CA ASN A 91 -17.10 4.21 -17.88
C ASN A 91 -16.90 4.27 -16.36
N SER A 92 -17.19 5.41 -15.74
CA SER A 92 -17.79 5.37 -14.41
C SER A 92 -19.16 4.72 -14.57
N THR A 93 -19.17 3.38 -14.54
CA THR A 93 -20.27 2.66 -13.90
C THR A 93 -20.34 3.21 -12.49
N LEU A 94 -21.06 4.33 -12.35
CA LEU A 94 -21.71 4.69 -11.10
C LEU A 94 -22.49 3.44 -10.75
N VAL A 95 -21.95 2.68 -9.79
CA VAL A 95 -22.73 1.68 -9.08
C VAL A 95 -23.85 2.49 -8.45
N THR A 96 -24.96 2.59 -9.18
CA THR A 96 -26.24 3.01 -8.65
C THR A 96 -26.61 1.94 -7.64
N THR A 97 -26.17 2.12 -6.39
CA THR A 97 -26.78 1.43 -5.26
C THR A 97 -28.24 1.87 -5.26
N LEU A 98 -29.06 0.98 -5.81
CA LEU A 98 -30.50 0.96 -5.67
C LEU A 98 -30.84 1.04 -4.17
N PRO A 99 -31.58 2.05 -3.70
CA PRO A 99 -32.14 1.99 -2.36
C PRO A 99 -33.15 0.84 -2.33
N THR A 100 -32.90 -0.16 -1.49
CA THR A 100 -33.87 -1.19 -1.18
C THR A 100 -34.71 -0.70 -0.01
N THR A 101 -35.98 -0.45 -0.34
CA THR A 101 -37.21 -0.44 0.47
C THR A 101 -37.20 0.18 1.86
#